data_AF-A0A951FDZ3-F1
#
_entry.id   AF-A0A951FDZ3-F1
#
_cell.length_a   1.000
_cell.length_b   1.000
_cell.length_c   1.000
_cell.angle_alpha   90.00
_cell.angle_beta   90.00
_cell.angle_gamma   90.00
#
_symmetry.space_group_name_H-M   'P 1'
#
loop_
_entity.id
_entity.type
_entity.pdbx_description
1 polymer ?
#
loop_
_entity_poly.entity_id
_entity_poly.type
_entity_poly.pdbx_seq_one_letter_code
_entity_poly.pdbx_strand_id
1 'polypeptide(L)' 'GNAQVIRAQVPLSSMFGYATDLRSMTSGRAQFSMEFDHYEPLPNSLAEEIMAKSGKQR' A
#
# COMPACT_ATOMS: atom_id res chain seq x y z
N GLY A 1 -27.43 8.35 2.28
CA GLY A 1 -26.30 7.65 1.64
C GLY A 1 -25.72 6.71 2.65
N ASN A 2 -25.56 5.43 2.30
CA ASN A 2 -25.02 4.42 3.20
C ASN A 2 -23.50 4.39 3.02
N ALA A 3 -22.74 4.71 4.05
CA ALA A 3 -21.28 4.63 4.00
C ALA A 3 -20.84 3.19 4.24
N GLN A 4 -19.98 2.65 3.39
CA GLN A 4 -19.42 1.32 3.55
C GLN A 4 -18.00 1.42 4.10
N VAL A 5 -17.72 0.68 5.18
CA VAL A 5 -16.39 0.60 5.79
C VAL A 5 -15.71 -0.68 5.30
N ILE A 6 -14.50 -0.55 4.78
CA ILE A 6 -13.66 -1.68 4.33
C ILE A 6 -12.40 -1.69 5.18
N ARG A 7 -12.08 -2.86 5.76
CA ARG A 7 -10.83 -3.11 6.48
C ARG A 7 -10.00 -4.08 5.67
N ALA A 8 -8.73 -3.75 5.46
CA ALA A 8 -7.80 -4.58 4.71
C ALA A 8 -6.38 -4.41 5.28
N GLN A 9 -5.60 -5.47 5.20
CA GLN A 9 -4.16 -5.43 5.39
C GLN A 9 -3.51 -5.29 4.01
N VAL A 10 -2.60 -4.32 3.89
CA VAL A 10 -1.89 -4.06 2.64
C VAL A 10 -0.44 -3.74 2.94
N PRO A 11 0.50 -4.16 2.07
CA PRO A 11 1.89 -3.74 2.19
C PRO A 11 2.00 -2.22 2.09
N LEU A 12 2.81 -1.61 2.96
CA LEU A 12 3.05 -0.16 2.94
C LEU A 12 3.60 0.31 1.58
N SER A 13 4.39 -0.51 0.91
CA SER A 13 4.93 -0.26 -0.44
C SER A 13 3.85 -0.06 -1.51
N SER A 14 2.65 -0.59 -1.31
CA SER A 14 1.53 -0.44 -2.24
C SER A 14 0.69 0.82 -1.98
N MET A 15 0.92 1.53 -0.87
CA MET A 15 0.13 2.71 -0.50
C MET A 15 0.67 4.03 -1.10
N PHE A 16 1.85 4.00 -1.74
CA PHE A 16 2.33 5.15 -2.51
C PHE A 16 1.39 5.44 -3.69
N GLY A 17 0.80 6.64 -3.72
CA GLY A 17 -0.18 7.04 -4.74
C GLY A 17 -1.64 6.71 -4.40
N TYR A 18 -1.90 5.88 -3.39
CA TYR A 18 -3.24 5.39 -3.04
C TYR A 18 -4.26 6.51 -2.79
N ALA A 19 -3.84 7.62 -2.16
CA ALA A 19 -4.74 8.75 -1.90
C ALA A 19 -5.31 9.38 -3.18
N THR A 20 -4.51 9.45 -4.25
CA THR A 20 -4.92 9.97 -5.55
C THR A 20 -5.87 9.01 -6.25
N ASP A 21 -5.57 7.71 -6.20
CA ASP A 21 -6.39 6.66 -6.81
C ASP A 21 -7.75 6.58 -6.12
N LEU A 22 -7.77 6.57 -4.78
CA LEU A 22 -9.00 6.55 -3.99
C LEU A 22 -9.90 7.76 -4.28
N ARG A 23 -9.30 8.95 -4.41
CA ARG A 23 -10.03 10.16 -4.78
C ARG A 23 -10.68 10.01 -6.15
N SER A 24 -9.93 9.49 -7.12
CA SER A 24 -10.41 9.27 -8.49
C SER A 24 -11.55 8.25 -8.53
N MET A 25 -11.40 7.11 -7.84
CA MET A 25 -12.39 6.03 -7.78
C MET A 25 -13.69 6.44 -7.09
N THR A 26 -13.62 7.31 -6.08
CA THR A 26 -14.79 7.66 -5.23
C THR A 26 -15.36 9.03 -5.55
N SER A 27 -14.89 9.66 -6.64
CA SER A 27 -15.21 11.04 -6.99
C SER A 27 -14.96 12.01 -5.82
N GLY A 28 -13.89 11.77 -5.06
CA GLY A 28 -13.46 12.57 -3.92
C GLY A 28 -14.30 12.45 -2.64
N ARG A 29 -15.13 11.41 -2.52
CA ARG A 29 -16.01 11.23 -1.35
C ARG A 29 -15.49 10.26 -0.30
N ALA A 30 -14.51 9.42 -0.62
CA ALA A 30 -13.97 8.47 0.34
C ALA A 30 -12.89 9.08 1.23
N GLN A 31 -12.78 8.52 2.42
CA GLN A 31 -11.73 8.78 3.40
C GLN A 31 -11.07 7.45 3.77
N PHE A 32 -9.79 7.48 4.10
CA PHE A 32 -9.06 6.32 4.58
C PHE A 32 -8.20 6.71 5.80
N SER A 33 -7.88 5.73 6.63
CA SER A 33 -6.89 5.84 7.71
C SER A 33 -6.01 4.60 7.68
N MET A 34 -4.73 4.77 8.01
CA MET A 34 -3.77 3.67 8.07
C MET A 34 -3.08 3.67 9.42
N GLU A 35 -2.82 2.48 9.95
CA GLU A 35 -2.06 2.25 11.16
C GLU A 35 -1.05 1.14 10.89
N PHE A 36 0.14 1.24 11.49
CA PHE A 36 1.14 0.17 11.40
C PHE A 36 0.67 -1.04 12.19
N ASP A 37 0.70 -2.21 11.56
CA ASP A 37 0.31 -3.48 12.19
C ASP A 37 1.55 -4.31 12.56
N HIS A 38 2.26 -4.85 11.57
CA HIS A 38 3.46 -5.67 11.78
C HIS A 38 4.37 -5.73 10.54
N TYR A 39 5.53 -6.37 10.69
CA TYR A 39 6.41 -6.75 9.58
C TYR A 39 6.12 -8.17 9.13
N GLU A 40 5.93 -8.35 7.83
CA GLU A 40 5.72 -9.66 7.21
C GLU A 40 6.90 -9.99 6.27
N PRO A 41 7.34 -11.26 6.17
CA PRO A 41 8.32 -11.66 5.18
C PRO A 41 7.81 -11.39 3.76
N LEU A 42 8.68 -10.80 2.94
CA LEU A 42 8.41 -10.62 1.52
C LEU A 42 8.45 -11.98 0.81
N PRO A 43 7.61 -12.20 -0.22
CA PRO A 43 7.77 -13.33 -1.13
C PRO A 43 9.18 -13.34 -1.74
N ASN A 44 9.78 -14.53 -1.87
CA ASN A 44 11.17 -14.69 -2.32
C ASN A 44 11.50 -13.93 -3.62
N SER A 45 10.58 -13.94 -4.59
CA SER A 45 10.76 -13.24 -5.88
C SER A 45 10.92 -11.72 -5.72
N LEU A 46 10.15 -11.10 -4.83
CA LEU A 46 10.21 -9.67 -4.54
C LEU A 46 11.42 -9.32 -3.66
N ALA A 47 11.77 -10.21 -2.73
CA ALA A 47 12.94 -10.04 -1.87
C ALA A 47 14.24 -9.99 -2.70
N GLU A 48 14.40 -10.90 -3.65
CA GLU A 48 15.55 -10.94 -4.57
C GLU A 48 15.63 -9.66 -5.43
N GLU A 49 14.51 -9.20 -5.97
CA GLU A 49 14.45 -7.99 -6.78
C GLU A 49 14.87 -6.74 -5.98
N ILE A 50 14.39 -6.61 -4.74
CA ILE A 50 14.72 -5.50 -3.86
C ILE A 50 16.20 -5.55 -3.48
N MET A 51 16.73 -6.72 -3.10
CA MET A 51 18.15 -6.88 -2.78
C MET A 51 19.05 -6.51 -3.96
N ALA A 52 18.68 -6.91 -5.18
CA ALA A 52 19.41 -6.58 -6.39
C ALA A 52 19.37 -5.06 -6.71
N LYS A 53 18.23 -4.40 -6.46
CA LYS A 53 18.09 -2.95 -6.64
C LYS A 53 18.86 -2.16 -5.59
N SER A 54 18.83 -2.58 -4.32
CA SER A 54 19.56 -1.93 -3.22
C SER A 54 21.08 -2.04 -3.37
N GLY A 55 21.59 -3.12 -3.95
CA GLY A 55 23.03 -3.28 -4.25
C GLY A 55 23.56 -2.37 -5.36
N LYS A 56 22.67 -1.84 -6.24
CA LYS A 56 23.03 -0.93 -7.35
C LYS A 56 23.04 0.55 -6.97
N GLN A 57 22.63 0.90 -5.75
CA GLN A 57 22.47 2.28 -5.28
C GLN A 57 23.63 2.78 -4.39
N ARG A 58 24.80 2.16 -4.49
CA ARG A 58 26.06 2.61 -3.86
C ARG A 58 27.07 3.03 -4.92
#